data_AF-A0A1I7ZA73-F1
#
_entry.id   AF-A0A1I7ZA73-F1
#
_cell.length_a   1.000
_cell.length_b   1.000
_cell.length_c   1.000
_cell.angle_alpha   90.00
_cell.angle_beta   90.00
_cell.angle_gamma   90.00
#
_symmetry.space_group_name_H-M   'P 1'
#
loop_
_entity.id
_entity.type
_entity.pdbx_description
1 polymer ?
#
loop_
_entity_poly.entity_id
_entity_poly.type
_entity_poly.pdbx_seq_one_letter_code
_entity_poly.pdbx_strand_id
1 'polypeptide(L)'
;MDQEILLDAASRVQRLKMFPYFDIAHYVLMVISVRDDMSGTASLFSRKHPLSCWLSSMLMCFAGSFLANFLLGEPVIAPFKRHDDILLATVVWYLVFYSPFDIVYKFSKMTPVKIALSVLKEVQRAYKVSHGVAHAAKLYPNSYLVHILVGTAKGAGSGVIRTFEQLVRGIWAPAHNELLRPTFATKGCLAASIIFALEKQSYYISAPHDIVYLVCLMLQHG
;
A
#
# COMPACT_ATOMS: atom_id res chain seq x y z
N MET A 1 28.13 9.86 -17.11
CA MET A 1 27.16 9.11 -17.94
C MET A 1 26.27 8.20 -17.08
N ASP A 2 26.76 7.12 -16.46
CA ASP A 2 25.88 6.22 -15.66
C ASP A 2 25.22 6.91 -14.46
N GLN A 3 25.94 7.78 -13.75
CA GLN A 3 25.41 8.53 -12.61
C GLN A 3 24.37 9.59 -13.01
N GLU A 4 24.52 10.22 -14.18
CA GLU A 4 23.55 11.20 -14.69
C GLU A 4 22.28 10.52 -15.18
N ILE A 5 22.40 9.37 -15.84
CA ILE A 5 21.25 8.54 -16.23
C ILE A 5 20.50 8.06 -14.99
N LEU A 6 21.22 7.65 -13.94
CA LEU A 6 20.63 7.25 -12.66
C LEU A 6 19.87 8.40 -11.99
N LEU A 7 20.47 9.60 -11.96
CA LEU A 7 19.85 10.81 -11.42
C LEU A 7 18.60 11.22 -12.20
N ASP A 8 18.67 11.20 -13.54
CA ASP A 8 17.52 11.53 -14.39
C ASP A 8 16.39 10.51 -14.19
N ALA A 9 16.72 9.20 -14.19
CA ALA A 9 15.75 8.14 -13.92
C ALA A 9 15.09 8.30 -12.55
N ALA A 10 15.88 8.60 -11.52
CA ALA A 10 15.40 8.79 -10.17
C ALA A 10 14.48 10.01 -10.03
N SER A 11 14.83 11.13 -10.67
CA SER A 11 14.00 12.34 -10.69
C SER A 11 12.67 12.12 -11.43
N ARG A 12 12.69 11.33 -12.51
CA ARG A 12 11.49 10.95 -13.26
C ARG A 12 10.57 10.09 -12.42
N VAL A 13 11.12 9.11 -11.70
CA VAL A 13 10.36 8.20 -10.84
C VAL A 13 9.68 8.97 -9.70
N GLN A 14 10.36 9.94 -9.09
CA GLN A 14 9.79 10.76 -8.01
C GLN A 14 8.62 11.63 -8.51
N ARG A 15 8.66 12.09 -9.77
CA ARG A 15 7.64 12.95 -10.40
C ARG A 15 6.47 12.17 -11.00
N LEU A 16 6.46 10.84 -10.92
CA LEU A 16 5.36 10.04 -11.43
C LEU A 16 4.07 10.38 -10.68
N LYS A 17 3.01 10.67 -11.41
CA LYS A 17 1.67 10.79 -10.84
C LYS A 17 1.15 9.39 -10.53
N MET A 18 0.83 9.13 -9.27
CA MET A 18 0.30 7.83 -8.83
C MET A 18 -1.11 7.58 -9.38
N PHE A 19 -1.94 8.62 -9.38
CA PHE A 19 -3.29 8.55 -9.94
C PHE A 19 -3.27 8.64 -11.47
N PRO A 20 -4.05 7.82 -12.20
CA PRO A 20 -4.86 6.70 -11.71
C PRO A 20 -4.16 5.34 -11.78
N TYR A 21 -3.10 5.19 -12.60
CA TYR A 21 -2.60 3.87 -13.01
C TYR A 21 -1.95 3.07 -11.87
N PHE A 22 -1.13 3.71 -11.05
CA PHE A 22 -0.48 3.03 -9.91
C PHE A 22 -1.51 2.69 -8.83
N ASP A 23 -2.51 3.56 -8.63
CA ASP A 23 -3.61 3.33 -7.70
C ASP A 23 -4.50 2.18 -8.15
N ILE A 24 -4.84 2.10 -9.45
CA ILE A 24 -5.55 0.95 -10.03
C ILE A 24 -4.77 -0.35 -9.77
N ALA A 25 -3.46 -0.36 -10.04
CA ALA A 25 -2.65 -1.56 -9.83
C ALA A 25 -2.66 -2.03 -8.36
N HIS A 26 -2.52 -1.08 -7.43
CA HIS A 26 -2.66 -1.36 -5.99
C HIS A 26 -4.05 -1.88 -5.65
N TYR A 27 -5.12 -1.20 -6.08
CA TYR A 27 -6.49 -1.62 -5.77
C TYR A 27 -6.81 -3.00 -6.35
N VAL A 28 -6.41 -3.29 -7.59
CA VAL A 28 -6.63 -4.60 -8.22
C VAL A 28 -5.98 -5.70 -7.37
N LEU A 29 -4.71 -5.54 -6.99
CA LEU A 29 -4.00 -6.53 -6.18
C LEU A 29 -4.58 -6.66 -4.76
N MET A 30 -4.99 -5.57 -4.13
CA MET A 30 -5.61 -5.62 -2.79
C MET A 30 -6.98 -6.29 -2.82
N VAL A 31 -7.81 -5.97 -3.81
CA VAL A 31 -9.14 -6.58 -3.97
C VAL A 31 -9.03 -8.06 -4.34
N ILE A 32 -8.09 -8.44 -5.23
CA ILE A 32 -7.81 -9.86 -5.51
C ILE A 32 -7.34 -10.58 -4.25
N SER A 33 -6.52 -9.94 -3.41
CA SER A 33 -6.10 -10.50 -2.13
C SER A 33 -7.28 -10.78 -1.19
N VAL A 34 -8.24 -9.86 -1.09
CA VAL A 34 -9.49 -10.05 -0.33
C VAL A 34 -10.32 -11.19 -0.91
N ARG A 35 -10.42 -11.25 -2.24
CA ARG A 35 -11.14 -12.30 -2.96
C ARG A 35 -10.52 -13.68 -2.75
N ASP A 36 -9.20 -13.79 -2.88
CA ASP A 36 -8.46 -15.04 -2.71
C ASP A 36 -8.57 -15.56 -1.26
N ASP A 37 -8.61 -14.67 -0.26
CA ASP A 37 -8.84 -15.05 1.14
C ASP A 37 -10.21 -15.70 1.38
N MET A 38 -11.21 -15.38 0.56
CA MET A 38 -12.54 -15.99 0.64
C MET A 38 -12.61 -17.35 -0.08
N SER A 39 -11.55 -17.74 -0.79
CA SER A 39 -11.44 -19.01 -1.53
C SER A 39 -12.68 -19.29 -2.40
N GLY A 40 -13.17 -20.54 -2.43
CA GLY A 40 -14.32 -20.95 -3.23
C GLY A 40 -15.66 -20.29 -2.85
N THR A 41 -15.73 -19.59 -1.71
CA THR A 41 -16.96 -18.94 -1.22
C THR A 41 -17.10 -17.48 -1.66
N ALA A 42 -16.08 -16.92 -2.32
CA ALA A 42 -16.01 -15.51 -2.65
C ALA A 42 -17.22 -15.00 -3.46
N SER A 43 -17.67 -15.77 -4.47
CA SER A 43 -18.79 -15.42 -5.33
C SER A 43 -20.14 -15.46 -4.61
N LEU A 44 -20.32 -16.41 -3.70
CA LEU A 44 -21.52 -16.52 -2.87
C LEU A 44 -21.58 -15.37 -1.86
N PHE A 45 -20.47 -15.13 -1.17
CA PHE A 45 -20.37 -14.08 -0.16
C PHE A 45 -20.58 -12.68 -0.75
N SER A 46 -19.93 -12.35 -1.88
CA SER A 46 -20.06 -11.03 -2.49
C SER A 46 -21.48 -10.74 -2.99
N ARG A 47 -22.24 -11.77 -3.38
CA ARG A 47 -23.64 -11.63 -3.82
C ARG A 47 -24.62 -11.54 -2.66
N LYS A 48 -24.37 -12.29 -1.57
CA LYS A 48 -25.22 -12.29 -0.38
C LYS A 48 -24.97 -11.08 0.53
N HIS A 49 -23.73 -10.61 0.59
CA HIS A 49 -23.28 -9.53 1.48
C HIS A 49 -22.40 -8.51 0.73
N PRO A 50 -22.92 -7.81 -0.30
CA PRO A 50 -22.12 -6.93 -1.15
C PRO A 50 -21.48 -5.76 -0.39
N LEU A 51 -22.19 -5.18 0.59
CA LEU A 51 -21.67 -4.07 1.39
C LEU A 51 -20.51 -4.49 2.30
N SER A 52 -20.58 -5.68 2.90
CA SER A 52 -19.49 -6.23 3.71
C SER A 52 -18.27 -6.51 2.83
N CYS A 53 -18.48 -7.12 1.66
CA CYS A 53 -17.40 -7.36 0.68
C CYS A 53 -16.74 -6.07 0.18
N TRP A 54 -17.53 -5.04 -0.11
CA TRP A 54 -17.03 -3.72 -0.47
C TRP A 54 -16.23 -3.09 0.67
N LEU A 55 -16.76 -3.09 1.89
CA LEU A 55 -16.09 -2.51 3.05
C LEU A 55 -14.76 -3.20 3.34
N SER A 56 -14.72 -4.53 3.31
CA SER A 56 -13.50 -5.34 3.39
C SER A 56 -12.45 -4.91 2.36
N SER A 57 -12.89 -4.70 1.12
CA SER A 57 -12.03 -4.26 0.03
C SER A 57 -11.48 -2.84 0.25
N MET A 58 -12.32 -1.91 0.73
CA MET A 58 -11.90 -0.54 1.05
C MET A 58 -10.91 -0.51 2.23
N LEU A 59 -11.17 -1.29 3.29
CA LEU A 59 -10.27 -1.43 4.43
C LEU A 59 -8.87 -1.87 3.98
N MET A 60 -8.78 -2.84 3.07
CA MET A 60 -7.50 -3.30 2.54
C MET A 60 -6.86 -2.30 1.57
N CYS A 61 -7.64 -1.67 0.69
CA CYS A 61 -7.12 -0.67 -0.26
C CYS A 61 -6.50 0.55 0.45
N PHE A 62 -7.10 0.98 1.56
CA PHE A 62 -6.67 2.16 2.32
C PHE A 62 -6.00 1.84 3.67
N ALA A 63 -5.63 0.57 3.90
CA ALA A 63 -5.11 0.07 5.17
C ALA A 63 -3.97 0.91 5.76
N GLY A 64 -2.98 1.27 4.96
CA GLY A 64 -1.86 2.09 5.41
C GLY A 64 -2.28 3.48 5.90
N SER A 65 -3.34 4.05 5.33
CA SER A 65 -3.88 5.34 5.78
C SER A 65 -4.71 5.21 7.04
N PHE A 66 -5.52 4.15 7.19
CA PHE A 66 -6.22 3.88 8.45
C PHE A 66 -5.24 3.73 9.61
N LEU A 67 -4.20 2.91 9.41
CA LEU A 67 -3.21 2.65 10.45
C LEU A 67 -2.38 3.89 10.79
N ALA A 68 -1.92 4.63 9.78
CA ALA A 68 -1.16 5.86 10.02
C ALA A 68 -1.99 6.93 10.74
N ASN A 69 -3.26 7.13 10.34
CA ASN A 69 -4.13 8.09 11.00
C ASN A 69 -4.41 7.69 12.45
N PHE A 70 -4.64 6.39 12.70
CA PHE A 70 -4.79 5.85 14.05
C PHE A 70 -3.57 6.15 14.93
N LEU A 71 -2.35 5.92 14.40
CA LEU A 71 -1.10 6.20 15.13
C LEU A 71 -0.88 7.70 15.41
N LEU A 72 -1.33 8.57 14.50
CA LEU A 72 -1.20 10.02 14.63
C LEU A 72 -2.35 10.68 15.43
N GLY A 73 -3.35 9.90 15.85
CA GLY A 73 -4.57 10.44 16.49
C GLY A 73 -5.44 11.28 15.53
N GLU A 74 -5.25 11.14 14.23
CA GLU A 74 -6.09 11.77 13.22
C GLU A 74 -7.39 10.97 13.01
N PRO A 75 -8.46 11.58 12.49
CA PRO A 75 -9.69 10.86 12.19
C PRO A 75 -9.42 9.68 11.24
N VAL A 76 -9.67 8.45 11.72
CA VAL A 76 -9.46 7.22 10.93
C VAL A 76 -10.36 7.18 9.70
N ILE A 77 -11.48 7.90 9.70
CA ILE A 77 -12.39 8.01 8.55
C ILE A 77 -11.86 8.95 7.45
N ALA A 78 -10.80 9.73 7.69
CA ALA A 78 -10.30 10.72 6.74
C ALA A 78 -9.95 10.17 5.33
N PRO A 79 -9.51 8.91 5.13
CA PRO A 79 -9.32 8.35 3.79
C PRO A 79 -10.59 8.40 2.94
N PHE A 80 -11.79 8.35 3.55
CA PHE A 80 -13.06 8.45 2.86
C PHE A 80 -13.46 9.88 2.42
N LYS A 81 -12.63 10.88 2.71
CA LYS A 81 -12.85 12.24 2.17
C LYS A 81 -12.41 12.37 0.71
N ARG A 82 -11.56 11.46 0.22
CA ARG A 82 -11.05 11.46 -1.15
C ARG A 82 -11.98 10.67 -2.07
N HIS A 83 -13.02 11.36 -2.54
CA HIS A 83 -14.09 10.76 -3.34
C HIS A 83 -13.56 10.10 -4.63
N ASP A 84 -12.58 10.69 -5.29
CA ASP A 84 -11.98 10.14 -6.52
C ASP A 84 -11.35 8.75 -6.28
N ASP A 85 -10.59 8.61 -5.19
CA ASP A 85 -9.95 7.35 -4.83
C ASP A 85 -10.96 6.27 -4.43
N ILE A 86 -12.00 6.66 -3.68
CA ILE A 86 -13.06 5.73 -3.27
C ILE A 86 -13.84 5.26 -4.49
N LEU A 87 -14.17 6.17 -5.41
CA LEU A 87 -14.88 5.84 -6.65
C LEU A 87 -14.04 4.89 -7.49
N LEU A 88 -12.75 5.19 -7.67
CA LEU A 88 -11.82 4.35 -8.41
C LEU A 88 -11.68 2.96 -7.78
N ALA A 89 -11.46 2.89 -6.46
CA ALA A 89 -11.37 1.62 -5.73
C ALA A 89 -12.69 0.84 -5.80
N THR A 90 -13.84 1.51 -5.78
CA THR A 90 -15.16 0.89 -5.90
C THR A 90 -15.39 0.32 -7.30
N VAL A 91 -14.98 1.04 -8.35
CA VAL A 91 -15.03 0.52 -9.74
C VAL A 91 -14.13 -0.71 -9.87
N VAL A 92 -12.90 -0.66 -9.36
CA VAL A 92 -11.98 -1.81 -9.37
C VAL A 92 -12.58 -2.99 -8.59
N TRP A 93 -13.13 -2.74 -7.41
CA TRP A 93 -13.84 -3.76 -6.63
C TRP A 93 -14.96 -4.41 -7.44
N TYR A 94 -15.80 -3.60 -8.07
CA TYR A 94 -16.93 -4.09 -8.86
C TYR A 94 -16.45 -4.96 -10.03
N LEU A 95 -15.44 -4.49 -10.76
CA LEU A 95 -14.87 -5.22 -11.89
C LEU A 95 -14.24 -6.55 -11.46
N VAL A 96 -13.50 -6.57 -10.36
CA VAL A 96 -12.86 -7.79 -9.86
C VAL A 96 -13.90 -8.79 -9.38
N PHE A 97 -15.03 -8.40 -8.77
CA PHE A 97 -16.02 -9.36 -8.24
C PHE A 97 -17.15 -9.72 -9.21
N TYR A 98 -17.52 -8.82 -10.12
CA TYR A 98 -18.77 -8.93 -10.90
C TYR A 98 -18.57 -8.77 -12.42
N SER A 99 -17.34 -8.67 -12.92
CA SER A 99 -17.11 -8.63 -14.37
C SER A 99 -17.68 -9.88 -15.07
N PRO A 100 -18.24 -9.73 -16.29
CA PRO A 100 -18.79 -10.85 -17.04
C PRO A 100 -17.69 -11.89 -17.30
N PHE A 101 -18.04 -13.17 -17.18
CA PHE A 101 -17.11 -14.31 -17.33
C PHE A 101 -15.87 -14.28 -16.42
N ASP A 102 -15.86 -13.42 -15.40
CA ASP A 102 -14.75 -13.25 -14.47
C ASP A 102 -13.44 -12.79 -15.14
N ILE A 103 -13.56 -12.04 -16.24
CA ILE A 103 -12.45 -11.67 -17.14
C ILE A 103 -11.37 -10.88 -16.38
N VAL A 104 -11.77 -9.89 -15.58
CA VAL A 104 -10.81 -8.99 -14.92
C VAL A 104 -9.97 -9.76 -13.90
N TYR A 105 -10.62 -10.58 -13.06
CA TYR A 105 -9.92 -11.41 -12.08
C TYR A 105 -8.99 -12.43 -12.75
N LYS A 106 -9.45 -13.13 -13.80
CA LYS A 106 -8.62 -14.11 -14.52
C LYS A 106 -7.43 -13.45 -15.21
N PHE A 107 -7.65 -12.32 -15.89
CA PHE A 107 -6.61 -11.57 -16.59
C PHE A 107 -5.55 -11.04 -15.61
N SER A 108 -5.97 -10.44 -14.49
CA SER A 108 -5.04 -9.94 -13.48
C SER A 108 -4.25 -11.03 -12.76
N LYS A 109 -4.72 -12.29 -12.78
CA LYS A 109 -3.98 -13.44 -12.23
C LYS A 109 -3.03 -14.11 -13.22
N MET A 110 -3.07 -13.75 -14.50
CA MET A 110 -2.05 -14.20 -15.46
C MET A 110 -0.68 -13.72 -14.99
N THR A 111 0.29 -14.63 -14.91
CA THR A 111 1.64 -14.35 -14.41
C THR A 111 2.28 -13.06 -14.97
N PRO A 112 2.32 -12.79 -16.28
CA PRO A 112 2.94 -11.56 -16.80
C PRO A 112 2.21 -10.30 -16.33
N VAL A 113 0.87 -10.32 -16.29
CA VAL A 113 0.04 -9.20 -15.83
C VAL A 113 0.24 -8.98 -14.34
N LYS A 114 0.24 -10.05 -13.54
CA LYS A 114 0.45 -9.99 -12.10
C LYS A 114 1.83 -9.42 -11.74
N ILE A 115 2.87 -9.76 -12.50
CA ILE A 115 4.22 -9.19 -12.32
C ILE A 115 4.18 -7.69 -12.59
N ALA A 116 3.60 -7.25 -13.71
CA ALA A 116 3.49 -5.83 -14.04
C ALA A 116 2.72 -5.04 -12.98
N LEU A 117 1.57 -5.56 -12.52
CA LEU A 117 0.78 -4.97 -11.44
C LEU A 117 1.57 -4.89 -10.13
N SER A 118 2.36 -5.93 -9.81
CA SER A 118 3.19 -5.96 -8.60
C SER A 118 4.24 -4.86 -8.63
N VAL A 119 4.94 -4.68 -9.76
CA VAL A 119 5.94 -3.61 -9.92
C VAL A 119 5.30 -2.23 -9.73
N LEU A 120 4.16 -1.96 -10.36
CA LEU A 120 3.44 -0.70 -10.18
C LEU A 120 3.02 -0.48 -8.72
N LYS A 121 2.52 -1.53 -8.05
CA LYS A 121 2.16 -1.46 -6.64
C LYS A 121 3.37 -1.14 -5.74
N GLU A 122 4.55 -1.71 -6.00
CA GLU A 122 5.73 -1.43 -5.20
C GLU A 122 6.25 0.00 -5.39
N VAL A 123 6.17 0.57 -6.61
CA VAL A 123 6.41 2.01 -6.83
C VAL A 123 5.47 2.86 -5.98
N GLN A 124 4.18 2.50 -5.95
CA GLN A 124 3.21 3.20 -5.12
C GLN A 124 3.45 3.01 -3.61
N ARG A 125 3.98 1.85 -3.19
CA ARG A 125 4.34 1.58 -1.80
C ARG A 125 5.50 2.47 -1.34
N ALA A 126 6.57 2.56 -2.12
CA ALA A 126 7.69 3.46 -1.84
C ALA A 126 7.21 4.91 -1.70
N TYR A 127 6.30 5.35 -2.59
CA TYR A 127 5.67 6.67 -2.51
C TYR A 127 4.91 6.87 -1.18
N LYS A 128 4.08 5.89 -0.78
CA LYS A 128 3.33 5.94 0.49
C LYS A 128 4.23 6.03 1.71
N VAL A 129 5.35 5.29 1.73
CA VAL A 129 6.32 5.31 2.84
C VAL A 129 6.97 6.69 2.94
N SER A 130 7.51 7.20 1.83
CA SER A 130 8.15 8.53 1.77
C SER A 130 7.19 9.63 2.20
N HIS A 131 5.95 9.64 1.69
CA HIS A 131 4.94 10.62 2.07
C HIS A 131 4.49 10.46 3.53
N GLY A 132 4.47 9.24 4.07
CA GLY A 132 4.19 8.97 5.49
C GLY A 132 5.24 9.59 6.41
N VAL A 133 6.52 9.36 6.10
CA VAL A 133 7.66 9.95 6.81
C VAL A 133 7.60 11.47 6.73
N ALA A 134 7.38 12.03 5.53
CA ALA A 134 7.31 13.48 5.34
C ALA A 134 6.15 14.12 6.11
N HIS A 135 4.98 13.47 6.16
CA HIS A 135 3.82 13.93 6.93
C HIS A 135 4.10 13.92 8.44
N ALA A 136 4.65 12.82 8.95
CA ALA A 136 5.03 12.70 10.36
C ALA A 136 6.13 13.71 10.76
N ALA A 137 7.10 13.97 9.86
CA ALA A 137 8.14 14.96 10.07
C ALA A 137 7.59 16.39 10.14
N LYS A 138 6.53 16.69 9.40
CA LYS A 138 5.85 17.99 9.49
C LYS A 138 5.14 18.17 10.84
N LEU A 139 4.53 17.11 11.38
CA LEU A 139 3.75 17.18 12.61
C LEU A 139 4.63 17.08 13.87
N TYR A 140 5.67 16.24 13.83
CA TYR A 140 6.57 15.97 14.95
C TYR A 140 8.03 16.04 14.51
N PRO A 141 8.59 17.23 14.21
CA PRO A 141 9.89 17.38 13.54
C PRO A 141 11.06 16.69 14.25
N ASN A 142 11.04 16.62 15.57
CA ASN A 142 12.12 16.05 16.39
C ASN A 142 11.91 14.57 16.78
N SER A 143 10.79 13.96 16.41
CA SER A 143 10.40 12.61 16.87
C SER A 143 10.65 11.54 15.81
N TYR A 144 11.91 11.13 15.66
CA TYR A 144 12.34 10.17 14.62
C TYR A 144 11.60 8.83 14.66
N LEU A 145 11.34 8.33 15.87
CA LEU A 145 10.61 7.08 16.05
C LEU A 145 9.20 7.17 15.46
N VAL A 146 8.54 8.33 15.59
CA VAL A 146 7.22 8.58 15.00
C VAL A 146 7.30 8.58 13.47
N HIS A 147 8.35 9.17 12.89
CA HIS A 147 8.53 9.17 11.43
C HIS A 147 8.65 7.75 10.89
N ILE A 148 9.50 6.94 11.51
CA ILE A 148 9.76 5.57 11.10
C ILE A 148 8.49 4.72 11.23
N LEU A 149 7.77 4.84 12.36
CA LEU A 149 6.54 4.08 12.61
C LEU A 149 5.43 4.46 11.63
N VAL A 150 5.23 5.75 11.35
CA VAL A 150 4.19 6.22 10.41
C VAL A 150 4.53 5.86 8.97
N GLY A 151 5.79 5.99 8.55
CA GLY A 151 6.27 5.53 7.25
C GLY A 151 6.04 4.04 7.05
N THR A 152 6.42 3.24 8.05
CA THR A 152 6.24 1.78 8.01
C THR A 152 4.77 1.42 8.00
N ALA A 153 3.93 2.10 8.79
CA ALA A 153 2.49 1.91 8.79
C ALA A 153 1.83 2.23 7.44
N LYS A 154 2.25 3.30 6.75
CA LYS A 154 1.76 3.63 5.40
C LYS A 154 2.13 2.55 4.37
N GLY A 155 3.33 1.97 4.47
CA GLY A 155 3.84 0.97 3.54
C GLY A 155 3.35 -0.47 3.79
N ALA A 156 3.25 -0.87 5.06
CA ALA A 156 2.98 -2.25 5.48
C ALA A 156 1.69 -2.41 6.30
N GLY A 157 0.88 -1.36 6.45
CA GLY A 157 -0.32 -1.38 7.29
C GLY A 157 -1.41 -2.36 6.85
N SER A 158 -1.38 -2.84 5.60
CA SER A 158 -2.27 -3.91 5.14
C SER A 158 -2.14 -5.19 5.95
N GLY A 159 -0.96 -5.49 6.50
CA GLY A 159 -0.75 -6.65 7.35
C GLY A 159 -1.56 -6.61 8.65
N VAL A 160 -1.58 -5.44 9.31
CA VAL A 160 -2.30 -5.23 10.57
C VAL A 160 -3.81 -5.12 10.33
N ILE A 161 -4.21 -4.35 9.33
CA ILE A 161 -5.63 -4.14 9.01
C ILE A 161 -6.30 -5.43 8.52
N ARG A 162 -5.56 -6.37 7.95
CA ARG A 162 -6.11 -7.67 7.52
C ARG A 162 -6.77 -8.44 8.66
N THR A 163 -6.19 -8.44 9.85
CA THR A 163 -6.78 -9.13 11.01
C THR A 163 -8.14 -8.53 11.39
N PHE A 164 -8.27 -7.20 11.33
CA PHE A 164 -9.55 -6.51 11.56
C PHE A 164 -10.54 -6.75 10.41
N GLU A 165 -10.06 -6.77 9.17
CA GLU A 165 -10.88 -7.04 8.01
C GLU A 165 -11.46 -8.47 8.00
N GLN A 166 -10.69 -9.46 8.45
CA GLN A 166 -11.17 -10.82 8.63
C GLN A 166 -12.31 -10.88 9.65
N LEU A 167 -12.21 -10.14 10.76
CA LEU A 167 -13.29 -10.00 11.74
C LEU A 167 -14.57 -9.43 11.13
N VAL A 168 -14.47 -8.44 10.23
CA VAL A 168 -15.63 -7.87 9.51
C VAL A 168 -16.35 -8.92 8.66
N ARG A 169 -15.62 -9.92 8.14
CA ARG A 169 -16.18 -11.07 7.42
C ARG A 169 -16.65 -12.21 8.32
N GLY A 170 -16.45 -12.10 9.64
CA GLY A 170 -16.76 -13.16 10.60
C GLY A 170 -15.80 -14.35 10.54
N ILE A 171 -14.60 -14.15 10.00
CA ILE A 171 -13.54 -15.18 9.91
C ILE A 171 -12.43 -14.77 10.88
N TRP A 172 -11.87 -15.71 11.63
CA TRP A 172 -10.70 -15.47 12.47
C TRP A 172 -9.60 -16.45 12.09
N ALA A 173 -8.54 -15.96 11.45
CA ALA A 173 -7.38 -16.75 11.05
C ALA A 173 -6.08 -16.15 11.62
N PRO A 174 -5.79 -16.36 12.92
CA PRO A 174 -4.71 -15.69 13.64
C PRO A 174 -3.30 -16.16 13.23
N ALA A 175 -3.21 -17.18 12.38
CA ALA A 175 -1.95 -17.77 11.93
C ALA A 175 -1.09 -16.82 11.08
N HIS A 176 -1.63 -15.70 10.59
CA HIS A 176 -0.94 -14.73 9.74
C HIS A 176 -0.94 -13.32 10.35
N ASN A 177 -0.42 -13.20 11.57
CA ASN A 177 -0.17 -11.89 12.19
C ASN A 177 1.19 -11.34 11.75
N GLU A 178 1.17 -10.29 10.92
CA GLU A 178 2.38 -9.58 10.45
C GLU A 178 3.20 -8.97 11.58
N LEU A 179 2.57 -8.63 12.71
CA LEU A 179 3.28 -8.18 13.91
C LEU A 179 4.11 -9.29 14.56
N LEU A 180 3.64 -10.54 14.46
CA LEU A 180 4.29 -11.71 15.05
C LEU A 180 5.36 -12.30 14.12
N ARG A 181 5.14 -12.27 12.81
CA ARG A 181 6.08 -12.73 11.78
C ARG A 181 6.10 -11.75 10.60
N PRO A 182 6.94 -10.70 10.66
CA PRO A 182 6.98 -9.68 9.63
C PRO A 182 7.48 -10.26 8.31
N THR A 183 6.72 -10.02 7.24
CA THR A 183 7.11 -10.41 5.88
C THR A 183 8.29 -9.57 5.37
N PHE A 184 8.91 -10.04 4.29
CA PHE A 184 9.99 -9.29 3.64
C PHE A 184 9.56 -7.86 3.30
N ALA A 185 8.33 -7.68 2.79
CA ALA A 185 7.76 -6.38 2.48
C ALA A 185 7.71 -5.45 3.71
N THR A 186 7.32 -5.97 4.88
CA THR A 186 7.29 -5.20 6.14
C THR A 186 8.70 -4.78 6.57
N LYS A 187 9.69 -5.67 6.47
CA LYS A 187 11.10 -5.37 6.76
C LYS A 187 11.66 -4.33 5.78
N GLY A 188 11.35 -4.46 4.49
CA GLY A 188 11.72 -3.49 3.46
C GLY A 188 11.11 -2.11 3.69
N CYS A 189 9.84 -2.04 4.11
CA CYS A 189 9.18 -0.78 4.48
C CYS A 189 9.82 -0.13 5.71
N LEU A 190 10.20 -0.93 6.71
CA LEU A 190 10.89 -0.44 7.90
C LEU A 190 12.26 0.15 7.54
N ALA A 191 13.06 -0.58 6.75
CA ALA A 191 14.36 -0.10 6.27
C ALA A 191 14.22 1.19 5.44
N ALA A 192 13.28 1.22 4.48
CA ALA A 192 13.01 2.42 3.70
C ALA A 192 12.58 3.61 4.57
N SER A 193 11.75 3.38 5.59
CA SER A 193 11.31 4.44 6.51
C SER A 193 12.45 5.01 7.34
N ILE A 194 13.38 4.17 7.80
CA ILE A 194 14.60 4.60 8.49
C ILE A 194 15.44 5.48 7.58
N ILE A 195 15.67 5.05 6.34
CA ILE A 195 16.47 5.79 5.37
C ILE A 195 15.83 7.16 5.07
N PHE A 196 14.53 7.22 4.77
CA PHE A 196 13.84 8.49 4.53
C PHE A 196 13.79 9.40 5.77
N ALA A 197 13.68 8.85 6.98
CA ALA A 197 13.70 9.63 8.20
C ALA A 197 15.09 10.25 8.45
N LEU A 198 16.16 9.49 8.18
CA LEU A 198 17.54 9.97 8.24
C LEU A 198 17.83 11.00 7.14
N GLU A 199 17.30 10.82 5.92
CA GLU A 199 17.47 11.76 4.81
C GLU A 199 16.84 13.12 5.12
N LYS A 200 15.66 13.15 5.75
CA LYS A 200 15.03 14.39 6.21
C LYS A 200 15.89 15.16 7.21
N GLN A 201 16.79 14.47 7.89
CA GLN A 201 17.80 15.06 8.74
C GLN A 201 19.08 15.23 7.91
N SER A 202 19.19 16.36 7.22
CA SER A 202 20.30 16.73 6.31
C SER A 202 21.74 16.62 6.87
N TYR A 203 21.91 16.10 8.09
CA TYR A 203 23.16 15.89 8.82
C TYR A 203 23.84 14.54 8.55
N TYR A 204 23.10 13.49 8.14
CA TYR A 204 23.66 12.12 8.01
C TYR A 204 23.70 11.57 6.58
N ILE A 205 22.82 12.03 5.68
CA ILE A 205 22.76 11.56 4.29
C ILE A 205 22.86 12.78 3.37
N SER A 206 24.03 12.97 2.74
CA SER A 206 24.25 14.01 1.72
C SER A 206 23.85 13.55 0.30
N ALA A 207 23.14 12.42 0.18
CA ALA A 207 22.71 11.89 -1.11
C ALA A 207 21.41 12.58 -1.58
N PRO A 208 21.24 12.84 -2.89
CA PRO A 208 19.99 13.37 -3.43
C PRO A 208 18.80 12.48 -3.12
N HIS A 209 17.67 13.08 -2.70
CA HIS A 209 16.40 12.40 -2.40
C HIS A 209 15.98 11.41 -3.50
N ASP A 210 16.28 11.74 -4.75
CA ASP A 210 15.95 10.92 -5.90
C ASP A 210 16.67 9.56 -5.84
N ILE A 211 17.97 9.55 -5.53
CA ILE A 211 18.77 8.32 -5.43
C ILE A 211 18.30 7.49 -4.23
N VAL A 212 18.02 8.14 -3.11
CA VAL A 212 17.51 7.47 -1.90
C VAL A 212 16.17 6.79 -2.17
N TYR A 213 15.29 7.45 -2.91
CA TYR A 213 14.01 6.89 -3.33
C TYR A 213 14.19 5.67 -4.25
N LEU A 214 15.10 5.76 -5.22
CA LEU A 214 15.41 4.66 -6.14
C LEU A 214 15.98 3.45 -5.40
N VAL A 215 16.87 3.65 -4.42
CA VAL A 215 17.44 2.57 -3.60
C VAL A 215 16.37 1.93 -2.72
N CYS A 216 15.48 2.73 -2.11
CA CYS A 216 14.38 2.21 -1.30
C CYS A 216 13.39 1.37 -2.12
N LEU A 217 13.14 1.74 -3.38
CA LEU A 217 12.33 0.95 -4.31
C LEU A 217 12.93 -0.45 -4.51
N MET A 218 14.25 -0.54 -4.69
CA MET A 218 14.94 -1.82 -4.92
C MET A 218 15.01 -2.69 -3.64
N LEU A 219 15.16 -2.07 -2.47
CA LEU A 219 15.22 -2.78 -1.18
C LEU A 219 13.92 -3.50 -0.81
N GLN A 220 12.78 -3.06 -1.35
CA GLN A 220 11.48 -3.69 -1.09
C GLN A 220 11.26 -4.99 -1.89
N HIS A 221 12.20 -5.37 -2.76
CA HIS A 221 12.01 -6.41 -3.78
C HIS A 221 12.78 -7.75 -3.57
N GLY A 222 13.44 -7.94 -2.42
CA GLY A 222 14.17 -9.17 -2.07
C GLY A 222 13.38 -10.27 -1.38
#